data_AF-A0AAU3PT24-F1
#
_entry.id   AF-A0AAU3PT24-F1
#
_cell.length_a   1.000
_cell.length_b   1.000
_cell.length_c   1.000
_cell.angle_alpha   90.00
_cell.angle_beta   90.00
_cell.angle_gamma   90.00
#
_symmetry.space_group_name_H-M   'P 1'
#
loop_
_entity.id
_entity.type
_entity.pdbx_description
1 polymer ?
#
loop_
_entity_poly.entity_id
_entity_poly.type
_entity_poly.pdbx_seq_one_letter_code
_entity_poly.pdbx_strand_id
1 'polypeptide(L)'
;MTATVSIGEFSRLTYLSVKTLRHYHDVGLLAPVDIDAHSGYRRYSTDQVTRAHLIRRLRGLDMPIPEIRAVLEAPDTDTRDAALRAHLERMEEQLQRTRDAVASLRALLTPAAPLAVEYRTVAAFPALAIRDVVGRDAIGDWCESSFALLYETIAAADGVPAGPGGATYSMDFFAEESGEVLAFVPVAPGARFATPVGVALVEMPARRFAITAHRGSFENFDRTYGALGSHVAEHDTVSTEPVREIYLISPDETDDPAEYLTELCWPIDHP
;
A
#
# COMPACT_ATOMS: atom_id res chain seq x y z
N MET A 1 -20.28 51.86 3.41
CA MET A 1 -19.82 52.12 4.80
C MET A 1 -19.80 50.79 5.51
N THR A 2 -18.63 50.36 5.96
CA THR A 2 -18.46 49.07 6.62
C THR A 2 -18.57 49.29 8.12
N ALA A 3 -19.45 48.50 8.74
CA ALA A 3 -19.76 48.68 10.16
C ALA A 3 -18.64 48.08 11.00
N THR A 4 -18.39 48.68 12.15
CA THR A 4 -17.38 48.21 13.11
C THR A 4 -18.07 47.79 14.39
N VAL A 5 -17.78 46.58 14.85
CA VAL A 5 -18.48 45.93 15.96
C VAL A 5 -17.50 45.55 17.08
N SER A 6 -18.00 45.43 18.29
CA SER A 6 -17.22 44.96 19.44
C SER A 6 -16.79 43.49 19.24
N ILE A 7 -15.74 43.06 19.95
CA ILE A 7 -15.30 41.65 19.92
C ILE A 7 -16.41 40.65 20.30
N GLY A 8 -17.34 41.04 21.18
CA GLY A 8 -18.49 40.20 21.57
C GLY A 8 -19.52 40.05 20.46
N GLU A 9 -19.84 41.14 19.76
CA GLU A 9 -20.70 41.10 18.58
C GLU A 9 -20.05 40.34 17.42
N PHE A 10 -18.75 40.56 17.20
CA PHE A 10 -17.98 39.84 16.18
C PHE A 10 -17.91 38.34 16.48
N SER A 11 -17.80 37.95 17.76
CA SER A 11 -17.90 36.56 18.20
C SER A 11 -19.24 35.94 17.79
N ARG A 12 -20.35 36.67 17.93
CA ARG A 12 -21.68 36.18 17.51
C ARG A 12 -21.80 36.04 15.99
N LEU A 13 -21.22 36.96 15.22
CA LEU A 13 -21.25 36.91 13.75
C LEU A 13 -20.39 35.76 13.18
N THR A 14 -19.27 35.46 13.83
CA THR A 14 -18.27 34.51 13.31
C THR A 14 -18.32 33.12 13.92
N TYR A 15 -19.08 32.95 15.02
CA TYR A 15 -19.06 31.76 15.88
C TYR A 15 -17.66 31.44 16.44
N LEU A 16 -16.75 32.41 16.46
CA LEU A 16 -15.47 32.30 17.14
C LEU A 16 -15.64 32.82 18.56
N SER A 17 -15.12 32.11 19.56
CA SER A 17 -15.13 32.61 20.93
C SER A 17 -14.26 33.88 21.05
N VAL A 18 -14.59 34.76 22.01
CA VAL A 18 -13.74 35.93 22.32
C VAL A 18 -12.30 35.52 22.65
N LYS A 19 -12.11 34.37 23.32
CA LYS A 19 -10.78 33.82 23.60
C LYS A 19 -10.04 33.48 22.32
N THR A 20 -10.71 32.83 21.35
CA THR A 20 -10.15 32.48 20.04
C THR A 20 -9.79 33.72 19.24
N LEU A 21 -10.65 34.74 19.23
CA LEU A 21 -10.39 36.01 18.54
C LEU A 21 -9.18 36.76 19.12
N ARG A 22 -9.03 36.76 20.46
CA ARG A 22 -7.82 37.30 21.12
C ARG A 22 -6.58 36.52 20.70
N HIS A 23 -6.65 35.19 20.76
CA HIS A 23 -5.53 34.34 20.34
C HIS A 23 -5.13 34.60 18.88
N TYR A 24 -6.09 34.69 17.94
CA TYR A 24 -5.81 34.99 16.54
C TYR A 24 -5.24 36.38 16.31
N HIS A 25 -5.61 37.35 17.12
CA HIS A 25 -4.94 38.64 17.13
C HIS A 25 -3.49 38.51 17.61
N ASP A 26 -3.27 37.81 18.72
CA ASP A 26 -1.95 37.70 19.35
C ASP A 26 -0.95 36.93 18.47
N VAL A 27 -1.42 35.90 17.75
CA VAL A 27 -0.61 35.21 16.72
C VAL A 27 -0.62 35.92 15.38
N GLY A 28 -1.31 37.05 15.22
CA GLY A 28 -1.33 37.84 13.98
C GLY A 28 -2.10 37.21 12.80
N LEU A 29 -3.01 36.26 13.05
CA LEU A 29 -3.84 35.61 12.03
C LEU A 29 -5.07 36.48 11.65
N LEU A 30 -5.66 37.14 12.66
CA LEU A 30 -6.80 38.03 12.50
C LEU A 30 -6.72 39.19 13.50
N ALA A 31 -6.22 40.34 13.05
CA ALA A 31 -6.13 41.54 13.86
C ALA A 31 -7.45 42.34 13.86
N PRO A 32 -7.80 43.02 14.96
CA PRO A 32 -8.87 44.02 14.96
C PRO A 32 -8.48 45.21 14.07
N VAL A 33 -9.47 45.93 13.54
CA VAL A 33 -9.22 47.16 12.77
C VAL A 33 -8.90 48.36 13.65
N ASP A 34 -9.28 48.28 14.93
CA ASP A 34 -9.09 49.34 15.91
C ASP A 34 -8.98 48.76 17.32
N ILE A 35 -8.12 49.37 18.13
CA ILE A 35 -7.95 49.06 19.55
C ILE A 35 -8.05 50.39 20.30
N ASP A 36 -9.10 50.54 21.11
CA ASP A 36 -9.31 51.76 21.89
C ASP A 36 -8.13 52.01 22.83
N ALA A 37 -7.48 53.17 22.69
CA ALA A 37 -6.24 53.48 23.37
C ALA A 37 -6.39 53.67 24.90
N HIS A 38 -7.61 53.92 25.39
CA HIS A 38 -7.86 54.17 26.81
C HIS A 38 -8.32 52.92 27.56
N SER A 39 -9.11 52.08 26.89
CA SER A 39 -9.80 50.94 27.48
C SER A 39 -9.28 49.59 26.98
N GLY A 40 -8.50 49.56 25.89
CA GLY A 40 -7.97 48.34 25.27
C GLY A 40 -9.03 47.50 24.55
N TYR A 41 -10.23 48.05 24.32
CA TYR A 41 -11.30 47.34 23.62
C TYR A 41 -10.98 47.16 22.15
N ARG A 42 -11.10 45.92 21.66
CA ARG A 42 -10.87 45.54 20.26
C ARG A 42 -12.15 45.68 19.46
N ARG A 43 -12.07 46.30 18.28
CA ARG A 43 -13.17 46.40 17.32
C ARG A 43 -12.80 45.80 15.97
N TYR A 44 -13.76 45.13 15.36
CA TYR A 44 -13.60 44.42 14.09
C TYR A 44 -14.54 45.00 13.04
N SER A 45 -14.11 45.03 11.78
CA SER A 45 -14.99 45.40 10.65
C SER A 45 -15.86 44.22 10.25
N THR A 46 -17.09 44.48 9.82
CA THR A 46 -17.97 43.47 9.21
C THR A 46 -17.36 42.82 7.97
N ASP A 47 -16.41 43.46 7.29
CA ASP A 47 -15.71 42.86 6.13
C ASP A 47 -14.78 41.72 6.53
N GLN A 48 -14.33 41.71 7.79
CA GLN A 48 -13.47 40.64 8.32
C GLN A 48 -14.24 39.35 8.61
N VAL A 49 -15.58 39.36 8.55
CA VAL A 49 -16.42 38.19 8.84
C VAL A 49 -16.13 37.05 7.87
N THR A 50 -16.03 37.32 6.57
CA THR A 50 -15.70 36.30 5.56
C THR A 50 -14.34 35.66 5.83
N ARG A 51 -13.33 36.47 6.16
CA ARG A 51 -11.98 36.00 6.55
C ARG A 51 -12.05 35.13 7.81
N ALA A 52 -12.79 35.56 8.82
CA ALA A 52 -12.96 34.82 10.07
C ALA A 52 -13.69 33.48 9.88
N HIS A 53 -14.72 33.44 9.02
CA HIS A 53 -15.39 32.19 8.64
C HIS A 53 -14.46 31.24 7.90
N LEU A 54 -13.61 31.76 7.00
CA LEU A 54 -12.60 30.94 6.32
C LEU A 54 -11.59 30.36 7.31
N ILE A 55 -11.02 31.17 8.20
CA ILE A 55 -10.13 30.71 9.28
C ILE A 55 -10.80 29.58 10.09
N ARG A 56 -12.06 29.79 10.50
CA ARG A 56 -12.82 28.80 11.27
C ARG A 56 -12.99 27.49 10.51
N ARG A 57 -13.33 27.54 9.21
CA ARG A 57 -13.48 26.35 8.36
C ARG A 57 -12.17 25.59 8.24
N LEU A 58 -11.07 26.28 7.92
CA LEU A 58 -9.76 25.64 7.78
C LEU A 58 -9.27 25.04 9.10
N ARG A 59 -9.49 25.72 10.23
CA ARG A 59 -9.21 25.14 11.56
C ARG A 59 -10.07 23.91 11.88
N GLY A 60 -11.30 23.86 11.38
CA GLY A 60 -12.19 22.70 11.51
C GLY A 60 -11.79 21.51 10.64
N LEU A 61 -10.90 21.73 9.67
CA LEU A 61 -10.22 20.69 8.88
C LEU A 61 -8.84 20.36 9.47
N ASP A 62 -8.57 20.74 10.71
CA ASP A 62 -7.29 20.55 11.41
C ASP A 62 -6.08 21.23 10.75
N MET A 63 -6.28 22.17 9.83
CA MET A 63 -5.19 22.92 9.20
C MET A 63 -4.41 23.76 10.23
N PRO A 64 -3.07 23.62 10.32
CA PRO A 64 -2.23 24.42 11.21
C PRO A 64 -2.31 25.93 10.93
N ILE A 65 -2.20 26.75 11.98
CA ILE A 65 -2.24 28.23 11.87
C ILE A 65 -1.24 28.80 10.85
N PRO A 66 0.03 28.32 10.77
CA PRO A 66 0.97 28.80 9.75
C PRO A 66 0.50 28.57 8.31
N GLU A 67 -0.14 27.43 8.04
CA GLU A 67 -0.69 27.11 6.72
C GLU A 67 -1.92 27.95 6.39
N ILE A 68 -2.80 28.16 7.38
CA ILE A 68 -3.94 29.07 7.23
C ILE A 68 -3.45 30.48 6.88
N ARG A 69 -2.37 30.95 7.52
CA ARG A 69 -1.77 32.24 7.16
C ARG A 69 -1.35 32.25 5.70
N ALA A 70 -0.62 31.23 5.23
CA ALA A 70 -0.18 31.12 3.84
C ALA A 70 -1.37 31.17 2.86
N VAL A 71 -2.48 30.48 3.16
CA VAL A 71 -3.72 30.53 2.37
C VAL A 71 -4.33 31.94 2.34
N LEU A 72 -4.30 32.64 3.48
CA LEU A 72 -4.91 33.97 3.63
C LEU A 72 -4.08 35.13 3.10
N GLU A 73 -2.77 34.94 2.98
CA GLU A 73 -1.79 35.93 2.52
C GLU A 73 -1.28 35.61 1.10
N ALA A 74 -1.82 34.56 0.47
CA ALA A 74 -1.45 34.15 -0.88
C ALA A 74 -1.64 35.31 -1.88
N PRO A 75 -0.63 35.58 -2.74
CA PRO A 75 -0.67 36.69 -3.70
C PRO A 75 -1.65 36.45 -4.85
N ASP A 76 -1.96 35.19 -5.15
CA ASP A 76 -2.82 34.75 -6.25
C ASP A 76 -3.58 33.47 -5.88
N THR A 77 -4.50 33.07 -6.78
CA THR A 77 -5.34 31.89 -6.59
C THR A 77 -4.51 30.60 -6.64
N ASP A 78 -3.46 30.55 -7.46
CA ASP A 78 -2.66 29.35 -7.64
C ASP A 78 -1.85 29.00 -6.39
N THR A 79 -1.25 30.00 -5.75
CA THR A 79 -0.51 29.86 -4.49
C THR A 79 -1.44 29.44 -3.35
N ARG A 80 -2.64 30.03 -3.29
CA ARG A 80 -3.67 29.65 -2.31
C ARG A 80 -4.08 28.20 -2.50
N ASP A 81 -4.40 27.82 -3.73
CA ASP A 81 -4.90 26.48 -4.03
C ASP A 81 -3.80 25.43 -3.88
N ALA A 82 -2.53 25.77 -4.10
CA ALA A 82 -1.39 24.91 -3.78
C ALA A 82 -1.30 24.58 -2.28
N ALA A 83 -1.46 25.58 -1.40
CA ALA A 83 -1.48 25.34 0.04
C ALA A 83 -2.66 24.47 0.49
N LEU A 84 -3.84 24.65 -0.12
CA LEU A 84 -5.02 23.82 0.14
C LEU A 84 -4.80 22.37 -0.36
N ARG A 85 -4.27 22.18 -1.57
CA ARG A 85 -3.95 20.86 -2.14
C ARG A 85 -2.94 20.10 -1.29
N ALA A 86 -1.86 20.76 -0.87
CA ALA A 86 -0.87 20.13 -0.01
C ALA A 86 -1.47 19.62 1.31
N HIS A 87 -2.44 20.34 1.88
CA HIS A 87 -3.14 19.90 3.08
C HIS A 87 -4.10 18.74 2.80
N LEU A 88 -4.82 18.78 1.68
CA LEU A 88 -5.68 17.68 1.23
C LEU A 88 -4.86 16.38 1.07
N GLU A 89 -3.72 16.44 0.39
CA GLU A 89 -2.81 15.31 0.20
C GLU A 89 -2.38 14.70 1.55
N ARG A 90 -1.96 15.53 2.52
CA ARG A 90 -1.63 15.06 3.87
C ARG A 90 -2.81 14.37 4.59
N MET A 91 -4.04 14.89 4.40
CA MET A 91 -5.23 14.27 4.97
C MET A 91 -5.54 12.92 4.32
N GLU A 92 -5.37 12.80 3.00
CA GLU A 92 -5.55 11.56 2.24
C GLU A 92 -4.53 10.50 2.66
N GLU A 93 -3.25 10.88 2.80
CA GLU A 93 -2.20 10.00 3.33
C GLU A 93 -2.50 9.53 4.77
N GLN A 94 -3.00 10.42 5.63
CA GLN A 94 -3.38 10.06 7.00
C GLN A 94 -4.58 9.11 7.03
N LEU A 95 -5.55 9.33 6.14
CA LEU A 95 -6.71 8.46 5.99
C LEU A 95 -6.28 7.05 5.54
N GLN A 96 -5.38 6.97 4.56
CA GLN A 96 -4.86 5.69 4.09
C GLN A 96 -4.13 4.95 5.22
N ARG A 97 -3.18 5.58 5.90
CA ARG A 97 -2.48 4.99 7.05
C ARG A 97 -3.42 4.50 8.15
N THR A 98 -4.51 5.23 8.40
CA THR A 98 -5.51 4.84 9.39
C THR A 98 -6.31 3.62 8.93
N ARG A 99 -6.67 3.54 7.64
CA ARG A 99 -7.33 2.37 7.06
C ARG A 99 -6.44 1.13 7.14
N ASP A 100 -5.16 1.26 6.82
CA ASP A 100 -4.19 0.17 6.88
C ASP A 100 -4.03 -0.34 8.31
N ALA A 101 -3.89 0.56 9.29
CA ALA A 101 -3.82 0.21 10.71
C ALA A 101 -5.09 -0.52 11.18
N VAL A 102 -6.28 -0.08 10.75
CA VAL A 102 -7.55 -0.75 11.07
C VAL A 102 -7.62 -2.13 10.44
N ALA A 103 -7.17 -2.29 9.20
CA ALA A 103 -7.12 -3.59 8.51
C ALA A 103 -6.20 -4.56 9.26
N SER A 104 -4.99 -4.12 9.62
CA SER A 104 -4.04 -4.90 10.43
C SER A 104 -4.64 -5.33 11.77
N LEU A 105 -5.27 -4.41 12.51
CA LEU A 105 -5.93 -4.74 13.77
C LEU A 105 -7.07 -5.75 13.61
N ARG A 106 -7.86 -5.65 12.52
CA ARG A 106 -8.90 -6.64 12.22
C ARG A 106 -8.31 -8.01 11.91
N ALA A 107 -7.20 -8.07 11.18
CA ALA A 107 -6.51 -9.32 10.89
C ALA A 107 -6.02 -10.01 12.17
N LEU A 108 -5.46 -9.24 13.12
CA LEU A 108 -5.04 -9.75 14.44
C LEU A 108 -6.21 -10.25 15.30
N LEU A 109 -7.37 -9.62 15.20
CA LEU A 109 -8.57 -10.03 15.94
C LEU A 109 -9.31 -11.21 15.29
N THR A 110 -8.97 -11.57 14.06
CA THR A 110 -9.62 -12.67 13.35
C THR A 110 -8.83 -13.96 13.60
N PRO A 111 -9.41 -14.96 14.30
CA PRO A 111 -8.77 -16.25 14.49
C PRO A 111 -8.34 -16.82 13.13
N ALA A 112 -7.15 -17.42 13.06
CA ALA A 112 -6.73 -18.11 11.85
C ALA A 112 -7.78 -19.19 11.54
N ALA A 113 -8.34 -19.16 10.33
CA ALA A 113 -9.20 -20.25 9.88
C ALA A 113 -8.39 -21.55 9.89
N PRO A 114 -9.00 -22.71 10.17
CA PRO A 114 -8.30 -23.98 10.07
C PRO A 114 -7.73 -24.11 8.65
N LEU A 115 -6.41 -24.31 8.57
CA LEU A 115 -5.69 -24.41 7.31
C LEU A 115 -6.09 -25.72 6.62
N ALA A 116 -6.59 -25.63 5.39
CA ALA A 116 -6.85 -26.81 4.57
C ALA A 116 -5.56 -27.17 3.83
N VAL A 117 -4.85 -28.19 4.32
CA VAL A 117 -3.61 -28.67 3.71
C VAL A 117 -3.89 -29.86 2.78
N GLU A 118 -3.52 -29.72 1.52
CA GLU A 118 -3.52 -30.79 0.52
C GLU A 118 -2.10 -31.29 0.29
N TYR A 119 -1.92 -32.60 0.15
CA TYR A 119 -0.63 -33.19 -0.20
C TYR A 119 -0.62 -33.61 -1.67
N ARG A 120 0.28 -33.03 -2.46
CA ARG A 120 0.33 -33.28 -3.91
C ARG A 120 1.76 -33.55 -4.37
N THR A 121 1.92 -34.59 -5.19
CA THR A 121 3.14 -34.82 -5.96
C THR A 121 2.99 -34.16 -7.32
N VAL A 122 3.85 -33.19 -7.61
CA VAL A 122 3.93 -32.49 -8.89
C VAL A 122 5.05 -33.12 -9.70
N ALA A 123 4.72 -33.56 -10.91
CA ALA A 123 5.71 -34.12 -11.85
C ALA A 123 6.70 -33.05 -12.32
N ALA A 124 7.81 -33.49 -12.93
CA ALA A 124 8.71 -32.56 -13.60
C ALA A 124 8.01 -31.94 -14.82
N PHE A 125 8.28 -30.68 -15.09
CA PHE A 125 7.73 -29.97 -16.25
C PHE A 125 8.69 -28.89 -16.77
N PRO A 126 8.68 -28.62 -18.08
CA PRO A 126 9.49 -27.54 -18.63
C PRO A 126 8.82 -26.17 -18.39
N ALA A 127 9.63 -25.16 -18.10
CA ALA A 127 9.19 -23.79 -17.90
C ALA A 127 10.21 -22.81 -18.49
N LEU A 128 9.75 -21.66 -18.98
CA LEU A 128 10.64 -20.51 -19.10
C LEU A 128 10.79 -19.88 -17.73
N ALA A 129 12.02 -19.51 -17.37
CA ALA A 129 12.32 -18.97 -16.07
C ALA A 129 13.36 -17.85 -16.11
N ILE A 130 13.26 -16.95 -15.14
CA ILE A 130 14.24 -15.92 -14.81
C ILE A 130 14.64 -16.16 -13.35
N ARG A 131 15.94 -16.13 -13.08
CA ARG A 131 16.50 -16.34 -11.74
C ARG A 131 17.39 -15.16 -11.38
N ASP A 132 17.26 -14.64 -10.16
CA ASP A 132 18.16 -13.64 -9.60
C ASP A 132 18.21 -13.71 -8.08
N VAL A 133 19.15 -12.99 -7.46
CA VAL A 133 19.17 -12.73 -6.02
C VAL A 133 18.46 -11.40 -5.77
N VAL A 134 17.29 -11.47 -5.13
CA VAL A 134 16.37 -10.35 -5.01
C VAL A 134 16.15 -10.00 -3.55
N GLY A 135 16.26 -8.71 -3.22
CA GLY A 135 15.88 -8.18 -1.91
C GLY A 135 14.36 -8.16 -1.73
N ARG A 136 13.88 -8.33 -0.49
CA ARG A 136 12.44 -8.34 -0.18
C ARG A 136 11.75 -7.02 -0.55
N ASP A 137 12.44 -5.90 -0.49
CA ASP A 137 11.94 -4.59 -0.88
C ASP A 137 11.79 -4.41 -2.40
N ALA A 138 12.55 -5.17 -3.20
CA ALA A 138 12.54 -5.11 -4.66
C ALA A 138 11.73 -6.24 -5.32
N ILE A 139 11.13 -7.16 -4.53
CA ILE A 139 10.50 -8.37 -5.07
C ILE A 139 9.30 -8.07 -5.99
N GLY A 140 8.50 -7.05 -5.67
CA GLY A 140 7.34 -6.66 -6.46
C GLY A 140 7.74 -6.23 -7.88
N ASP A 141 8.60 -5.21 -7.96
CA ASP A 141 9.10 -4.67 -9.24
C ASP A 141 9.85 -5.74 -10.06
N TRP A 142 10.62 -6.60 -9.39
CA TRP A 142 11.33 -7.69 -10.06
C TRP A 142 10.37 -8.75 -10.60
N CYS A 143 9.33 -9.14 -9.85
CA CYS A 143 8.32 -10.08 -10.30
C CYS A 143 7.55 -9.51 -11.50
N GLU A 144 7.11 -8.25 -11.43
CA GLU A 144 6.37 -7.58 -12.52
C GLU A 144 7.18 -7.60 -13.82
N SER A 145 8.42 -7.12 -13.77
CA SER A 145 9.30 -7.09 -14.94
C SER A 145 9.67 -8.50 -15.45
N SER A 146 9.85 -9.47 -14.55
CA SER A 146 10.17 -10.85 -14.91
C SER A 146 9.00 -11.55 -15.60
N PHE A 147 7.79 -11.45 -15.06
CA PHE A 147 6.61 -12.06 -15.67
C PHE A 147 6.25 -11.42 -17.00
N ALA A 148 6.35 -10.09 -17.12
CA ALA A 148 6.18 -9.40 -18.39
C ALA A 148 7.10 -9.97 -19.47
N LEU A 149 8.41 -10.09 -19.18
CA LEU A 149 9.38 -10.64 -20.13
C LEU A 149 9.14 -12.12 -20.46
N LEU A 150 8.75 -12.93 -19.47
CA LEU A 150 8.43 -14.35 -19.68
C LEU A 150 7.22 -14.50 -20.62
N TYR A 151 6.13 -13.79 -20.37
CA TYR A 151 4.93 -13.85 -21.20
C TYR A 151 5.17 -13.29 -22.61
N GLU A 152 5.92 -12.18 -22.73
CA GLU A 152 6.34 -11.66 -24.04
C GLU A 152 7.16 -12.69 -24.84
N THR A 153 8.07 -13.40 -24.17
CA THR A 153 8.89 -14.46 -24.81
C THR A 153 8.03 -15.63 -25.30
N ILE A 154 7.00 -16.02 -24.53
CA ILE A 154 6.06 -17.06 -24.94
C ILE A 154 5.24 -16.60 -26.14
N ALA A 155 4.69 -15.38 -26.08
CA ALA A 155 3.88 -14.81 -27.14
C ALA A 155 4.67 -14.63 -28.45
N ALA A 156 5.94 -14.20 -28.38
CA ALA A 156 6.81 -14.05 -29.53
C ALA A 156 7.11 -15.37 -30.27
N ALA A 157 6.91 -16.52 -29.61
CA ALA A 157 7.03 -17.85 -30.19
C ALA A 157 5.68 -18.45 -30.63
N ASP A 158 4.61 -17.64 -30.69
CA ASP A 158 3.22 -18.07 -30.91
C ASP A 158 2.78 -19.17 -29.91
N GLY A 159 3.39 -19.17 -28.73
CA GLY A 159 3.10 -20.12 -27.66
C GLY A 159 1.96 -19.66 -26.76
N VAL A 160 1.45 -20.59 -25.95
CA VAL A 160 0.54 -20.32 -24.84
C VAL A 160 1.11 -20.98 -23.59
N PRO A 161 1.03 -20.35 -22.40
CA PRO A 161 1.41 -20.99 -21.15
C PRO A 161 0.70 -22.34 -20.99
N ALA A 162 1.44 -23.36 -20.55
CA ALA A 162 0.90 -24.70 -20.29
C ALA A 162 0.24 -24.81 -18.90
N GLY A 163 0.29 -23.74 -18.11
CA GLY A 163 -0.27 -23.65 -16.76
C GLY A 163 0.00 -22.27 -16.16
N PRO A 164 -0.47 -22.06 -14.91
CA PRO A 164 -0.24 -20.81 -14.18
C PRO A 164 1.25 -20.56 -13.96
N GLY A 165 1.64 -19.28 -13.98
CA GLY A 165 2.97 -18.85 -13.57
C GLY A 165 3.18 -19.04 -12.07
N GLY A 166 4.44 -19.03 -11.66
CA GLY A 166 4.81 -19.16 -10.26
C GLY A 166 6.22 -18.68 -9.98
N ALA A 167 6.59 -18.64 -8.71
CA ALA A 167 7.95 -18.34 -8.29
C ALA A 167 8.42 -19.33 -7.23
N THR A 168 9.73 -19.50 -7.12
CA THR A 168 10.35 -20.22 -6.01
C THR A 168 11.25 -19.30 -5.21
N TYR A 169 11.21 -19.44 -3.88
CA TYR A 169 11.93 -18.60 -2.93
C TYR A 169 12.89 -19.46 -2.10
N SER A 170 14.18 -19.15 -2.16
CA SER A 170 15.18 -19.86 -1.35
C SER A 170 15.02 -19.56 0.14
N MET A 171 15.62 -20.40 0.99
CA MET A 171 15.65 -20.16 2.43
C MET A 171 16.32 -18.83 2.78
N ASP A 172 17.39 -18.45 2.05
CA ASP A 172 18.13 -17.20 2.28
C ASP A 172 17.24 -15.97 2.08
N PHE A 173 16.28 -16.02 1.14
CA PHE A 173 15.30 -14.94 0.95
C PHE A 173 14.51 -14.63 2.23
N PHE A 174 14.25 -15.66 3.03
CA PHE A 174 13.59 -15.52 4.32
C PHE A 174 14.56 -15.17 5.46
N ALA A 175 15.78 -15.70 5.43
CA ALA A 175 16.76 -15.56 6.51
C ALA A 175 17.55 -14.23 6.47
N GLU A 176 17.91 -13.76 5.28
CA GLU A 176 18.84 -12.65 5.05
C GLU A 176 18.17 -11.44 4.39
N GLU A 177 16.83 -11.42 4.33
CA GLU A 177 16.01 -10.41 3.63
C GLU A 177 16.30 -10.26 2.13
N SER A 178 17.15 -11.14 1.58
CA SER A 178 17.53 -11.25 0.18
C SER A 178 17.95 -12.67 -0.12
N GLY A 179 17.61 -13.19 -1.29
CA GLY A 179 17.94 -14.55 -1.66
C GLY A 179 17.57 -14.88 -3.08
N GLU A 180 17.91 -16.10 -3.49
CA GLU A 180 17.58 -16.58 -4.84
C GLU A 180 16.06 -16.70 -4.99
N VAL A 181 15.55 -16.03 -6.02
CA VAL A 181 14.18 -16.16 -6.50
C VAL A 181 14.23 -16.63 -7.96
N LEU A 182 13.35 -17.56 -8.31
CA LEU A 182 13.15 -18.00 -9.68
C LEU A 182 11.68 -17.84 -10.05
N ALA A 183 11.37 -16.90 -10.94
CA ALA A 183 10.07 -16.75 -11.56
C ALA A 183 9.99 -17.69 -12.77
N PHE A 184 8.87 -18.38 -12.96
CA PHE A 184 8.69 -19.34 -14.04
C PHE A 184 7.27 -19.31 -14.61
N VAL A 185 7.16 -19.65 -15.90
CA VAL A 185 5.89 -19.92 -16.58
C VAL A 185 5.99 -21.28 -17.28
N PRO A 186 5.12 -22.26 -16.94
CA PRO A 186 5.11 -23.57 -17.58
C PRO A 186 4.88 -23.48 -19.09
N VAL A 187 5.60 -24.30 -19.85
CA VAL A 187 5.48 -24.36 -21.32
C VAL A 187 5.25 -25.81 -21.77
N ALA A 188 4.77 -25.98 -23.00
CA ALA A 188 4.54 -27.33 -23.54
C ALA A 188 5.87 -28.10 -23.71
N PRO A 189 5.92 -29.41 -23.42
CA PRO A 189 7.10 -30.23 -23.69
C PRO A 189 7.56 -30.16 -25.14
N GLY A 190 8.85 -29.93 -25.35
CA GLY A 190 9.46 -29.82 -26.67
C GLY A 190 9.28 -28.47 -27.37
N ALA A 191 8.61 -27.50 -26.73
CA ALA A 191 8.55 -26.12 -27.23
C ALA A 191 9.96 -25.52 -27.36
N ARG A 192 10.14 -24.66 -28.37
CA ARG A 192 11.42 -23.99 -28.66
C ARG A 192 11.22 -22.50 -28.62
N PHE A 193 12.09 -21.81 -27.87
CA PHE A 193 12.03 -20.38 -27.69
C PHE A 193 13.36 -19.76 -28.09
N ALA A 194 13.31 -18.60 -28.75
CA ALA A 194 14.46 -17.71 -28.83
C ALA A 194 14.51 -16.89 -27.55
N THR A 195 15.30 -17.34 -26.57
CA THR A 195 15.30 -16.74 -25.24
C THR A 195 16.15 -15.46 -25.21
N PRO A 196 15.61 -14.32 -24.77
CA PRO A 196 16.40 -13.12 -24.52
C PRO A 196 17.38 -13.34 -23.35
N VAL A 197 18.31 -12.41 -23.15
CA VAL A 197 19.26 -12.46 -22.04
C VAL A 197 18.49 -12.47 -20.71
N GLY A 198 18.88 -13.38 -19.80
CA GLY A 198 18.24 -13.53 -18.48
C GLY A 198 17.09 -14.54 -18.46
N VAL A 199 16.52 -14.90 -19.61
CA VAL A 199 15.48 -15.94 -19.72
C VAL A 199 16.12 -17.27 -20.11
N ALA A 200 15.72 -18.36 -19.43
CA ALA A 200 16.16 -19.70 -19.74
C ALA A 200 14.98 -20.67 -19.79
N LEU A 201 15.06 -21.66 -20.69
CA LEU A 201 14.20 -22.84 -20.64
C LEU A 201 14.79 -23.82 -19.62
N VAL A 202 14.06 -24.10 -18.54
CA VAL A 202 14.49 -24.96 -17.43
C VAL A 202 13.52 -26.11 -17.24
N GLU A 203 14.01 -27.20 -16.65
CA GLU A 203 13.18 -28.31 -16.20
C GLU A 203 12.92 -28.15 -14.70
N MET A 204 11.67 -27.89 -14.33
CA MET A 204 11.26 -27.83 -12.93
C MET A 204 11.22 -29.26 -12.36
N PRO A 205 11.88 -29.56 -11.24
CA PRO A 205 11.97 -30.93 -10.75
C PRO A 205 10.64 -31.45 -10.21
N ALA A 206 10.45 -32.77 -10.33
CA ALA A 206 9.36 -33.47 -9.68
C ALA A 206 9.53 -33.40 -8.15
N ARG A 207 8.47 -33.00 -7.45
CA ARG A 207 8.51 -32.71 -6.01
C ARG A 207 7.17 -33.01 -5.34
N ARG A 208 7.22 -33.32 -4.04
CA ARG A 208 6.05 -33.47 -3.19
C ARG A 208 5.91 -32.22 -2.32
N PHE A 209 4.68 -31.72 -2.22
CA PHE A 209 4.38 -30.52 -1.46
C PHE A 209 3.22 -30.75 -0.50
N ALA A 210 3.28 -30.09 0.64
CA ALA A 210 2.10 -29.69 1.40
C ALA A 210 1.62 -28.35 0.82
N ILE A 211 0.34 -28.25 0.47
CA ILE A 211 -0.23 -27.15 -0.31
C ILE A 211 -1.40 -26.54 0.44
N THR A 212 -1.45 -25.21 0.46
CA THR A 212 -2.66 -24.47 0.86
C THR A 212 -2.91 -23.35 -0.14
N ALA A 213 -4.16 -22.94 -0.28
CA ALA A 213 -4.53 -21.77 -1.06
C ALA A 213 -4.58 -20.52 -0.16
N HIS A 214 -3.89 -19.46 -0.58
CA HIS A 214 -4.04 -18.11 -0.05
C HIS A 214 -4.99 -17.31 -0.93
N ARG A 215 -5.96 -16.63 -0.31
CA ARG A 215 -6.86 -15.68 -0.98
C ARG A 215 -6.61 -14.28 -0.43
N GLY A 216 -6.33 -13.34 -1.31
CA GLY A 216 -6.08 -11.95 -0.99
C GLY A 216 -4.66 -11.48 -1.29
N SER A 217 -4.38 -10.25 -0.86
CA SER A 217 -3.14 -9.52 -1.17
C SER A 217 -1.88 -10.27 -0.74
N PHE A 218 -0.81 -10.09 -1.54
CA PHE A 218 0.54 -10.55 -1.24
C PHE A 218 1.07 -10.09 0.13
N GLU A 219 0.53 -9.00 0.69
CA GLU A 219 0.91 -8.49 2.01
C GLU A 219 0.46 -9.39 3.19
N ASN A 220 -0.58 -10.20 3.01
CA ASN A 220 -1.13 -11.07 4.08
C ASN A 220 -0.61 -12.52 3.99
N PHE A 221 0.45 -12.75 3.21
CA PHE A 221 1.03 -14.07 3.02
C PHE A 221 1.69 -14.60 4.29
N ASP A 222 2.19 -13.72 5.16
CA ASP A 222 2.84 -14.05 6.43
C ASP A 222 2.03 -15.05 7.28
N ARG A 223 0.71 -14.84 7.39
CA ARG A 223 -0.18 -15.73 8.16
C ARG A 223 -0.32 -17.11 7.53
N THR A 224 -0.36 -17.17 6.19
CA THR A 224 -0.57 -18.43 5.48
C THR A 224 0.73 -19.22 5.38
N TYR A 225 1.86 -18.55 5.14
CA TYR A 225 3.20 -19.10 5.28
C TYR A 225 3.44 -19.63 6.69
N GLY A 226 3.14 -18.83 7.72
CA GLY A 226 3.30 -19.24 9.12
C GLY A 226 2.47 -20.48 9.45
N ALA A 227 1.19 -20.49 9.07
CA ALA A 227 0.31 -21.63 9.32
C ALA A 227 0.75 -22.91 8.59
N LEU A 228 1.10 -22.83 7.30
CA LEU A 228 1.53 -24.00 6.52
C LEU A 228 2.89 -24.50 7.00
N GLY A 229 3.83 -23.58 7.25
CA GLY A 229 5.15 -23.91 7.78
C GLY A 229 5.08 -24.58 9.15
N SER A 230 4.22 -24.09 10.05
CA SER A 230 3.96 -24.75 11.34
C SER A 230 3.37 -26.15 11.17
N HIS A 231 2.36 -26.30 10.30
CA HIS A 231 1.76 -27.61 10.01
C HIS A 231 2.81 -28.62 9.51
N VAL A 232 3.62 -28.21 8.54
CA VAL A 232 4.71 -29.06 7.98
C VAL A 232 5.74 -29.40 9.05
N ALA A 233 6.13 -28.44 9.89
CA ALA A 233 7.08 -28.69 10.97
C ALA A 233 6.54 -29.66 12.04
N GLU A 234 5.22 -29.70 12.24
CA GLU A 234 4.56 -30.59 13.22
C GLU A 234 4.26 -31.98 12.67
N HIS A 235 4.06 -32.12 11.36
CA HIS A 235 3.48 -33.33 10.77
C HIS A 235 4.34 -34.00 9.68
N ASP A 236 5.34 -33.32 9.12
CA ASP A 236 6.09 -33.76 7.95
C ASP A 236 7.61 -33.66 8.15
N THR A 237 8.38 -34.19 7.18
CA THR A 237 9.84 -33.99 7.14
C THR A 237 10.16 -32.76 6.28
N VAL A 238 10.71 -31.73 6.92
CA VAL A 238 11.03 -30.44 6.30
C VAL A 238 12.16 -30.61 5.27
N SER A 239 11.91 -30.20 4.03
CA SER A 239 12.91 -30.13 2.97
C SER A 239 13.62 -28.77 2.98
N THR A 240 14.89 -28.73 2.57
CA THR A 240 15.65 -27.46 2.37
C THR A 240 15.44 -26.84 1.00
N GLU A 241 14.62 -27.46 0.16
CA GLU A 241 14.30 -26.96 -1.17
C GLU A 241 13.53 -25.63 -1.09
N PRO A 242 13.60 -24.77 -2.11
CA PRO A 242 12.84 -23.54 -2.17
C PRO A 242 11.32 -23.77 -2.03
N VAL A 243 10.65 -22.90 -1.27
CA VAL A 243 9.18 -22.84 -1.27
C VAL A 243 8.71 -22.38 -2.65
N ARG A 244 7.61 -22.94 -3.13
CA ARG A 244 7.03 -22.60 -4.43
C ARG A 244 5.68 -21.92 -4.25
N GLU A 245 5.46 -20.86 -5.01
CA GLU A 245 4.18 -20.18 -5.15
C GLU A 245 3.65 -20.38 -6.57
N ILE A 246 2.34 -20.62 -6.70
CA ILE A 246 1.65 -20.70 -7.99
C ILE A 246 0.54 -19.66 -8.02
N TYR A 247 0.62 -18.70 -8.94
CA TYR A 247 -0.32 -17.59 -9.07
C TYR A 247 -1.49 -18.01 -9.94
N LEU A 248 -2.60 -18.41 -9.31
CA LEU A 248 -3.83 -18.87 -9.99
C LEU A 248 -4.73 -17.71 -10.42
N ILE A 249 -4.75 -16.64 -9.64
CA ILE A 249 -5.35 -15.35 -9.99
C ILE A 249 -4.31 -14.28 -9.63
N SER A 250 -3.80 -13.55 -10.62
CA SER A 250 -2.71 -12.58 -10.47
C SER A 250 -3.14 -11.14 -10.83
N PRO A 251 -2.28 -10.13 -10.61
CA PRO A 251 -2.54 -8.75 -11.06
C PRO A 251 -2.78 -8.61 -12.56
N ASP A 252 -2.35 -9.58 -13.38
CA ASP A 252 -2.62 -9.60 -14.82
C ASP A 252 -4.10 -9.88 -15.15
N GLU A 253 -4.86 -10.43 -14.19
CA GLU A 253 -6.25 -10.84 -14.36
C GLU A 253 -7.26 -9.93 -13.64
N THR A 254 -6.87 -9.32 -12.53
CA THR A 254 -7.73 -8.43 -11.73
C THR A 254 -6.90 -7.35 -11.03
N ASP A 255 -7.44 -6.13 -10.96
CA ASP A 255 -6.82 -5.02 -10.22
C ASP A 255 -7.19 -5.03 -8.72
N ASP A 256 -8.05 -5.95 -8.28
CA ASP A 256 -8.45 -6.08 -6.86
C ASP A 256 -7.59 -7.13 -6.15
N PRO A 257 -6.66 -6.72 -5.25
CA PRO A 257 -5.82 -7.67 -4.52
C PRO A 257 -6.61 -8.62 -3.62
N ALA A 258 -7.87 -8.34 -3.27
CA ALA A 258 -8.71 -9.25 -2.50
C ALA A 258 -9.12 -10.50 -3.29
N GLU A 259 -9.04 -10.45 -4.63
CA GLU A 259 -9.40 -11.56 -5.52
C GLU A 259 -8.22 -12.47 -5.86
N TYR A 260 -6.99 -12.05 -5.57
CA TYR A 260 -5.79 -12.85 -5.83
C TYR A 260 -5.89 -14.22 -5.18
N LEU A 261 -5.42 -15.23 -5.90
CA LEU A 261 -5.44 -16.62 -5.46
C LEU A 261 -4.07 -17.24 -5.76
N THR A 262 -3.39 -17.66 -4.70
CA THR A 262 -2.06 -18.26 -4.81
C THR A 262 -2.01 -19.59 -4.09
N GLU A 263 -1.50 -20.64 -4.73
CA GLU A 263 -1.16 -21.87 -4.02
C GLU A 263 0.25 -21.76 -3.44
N LEU A 264 0.35 -21.86 -2.12
CA LEU A 264 1.61 -22.01 -1.41
C LEU A 264 1.96 -23.49 -1.33
N CYS A 265 3.06 -23.86 -1.97
CA CYS A 265 3.56 -25.22 -2.07
C CYS A 265 4.84 -25.36 -1.23
N TRP A 266 4.70 -25.89 -0.01
CA TRP A 266 5.82 -26.13 0.89
C TRP A 266 6.47 -27.48 0.60
N PRO A 267 7.76 -27.55 0.27
CA PRO A 267 8.40 -28.80 -0.10
C PRO A 267 8.55 -29.70 1.13
N ILE A 268 8.18 -30.96 0.96
CA ILE A 268 8.30 -31.99 1.99
C ILE A 268 9.07 -33.17 1.42
N ASP A 269 9.91 -33.77 2.26
CA ASP A 269 10.57 -35.02 1.90
C ASP A 269 9.56 -36.16 2.04
N HIS A 270 9.74 -37.22 1.23
CA HIS A 270 8.92 -38.42 1.41
C HIS A 270 9.19 -39.03 2.80
N PRO A 271 8.16 -39.37 3.59
CA PRO A 271 8.34 -40.20 4.77
C PRO A 271 8.84 -41.61 4.40
#